data_AF-A0AAF0HD23-F1
#
_entry.id   AF-A0AAF0HD23-F1
#
_cell.length_a   1.000
_cell.length_b   1.000
_cell.length_c   1.000
_cell.angle_alpha   90.00
_cell.angle_beta   90.00
_cell.angle_gamma   90.00
#
_symmetry.space_group_name_H-M   'P 1'
#
loop_
_entity.id
_entity.type
_entity.pdbx_description
1 polymer ?
#
loop_
_entity_poly.entity_id
_entity_poly.type
_entity_poly.pdbx_seq_one_letter_code
_entity_poly.pdbx_strand_id
1 'polypeptide(L)' 'MTGDVVNLRQFRKQKARSDKEKQAEQNRLTFGRTKAEKDLTNALNEKAAQKLDQGKLEKSDGADE' A
#
# COMPACT_ATOMS: atom_id res chain seq x y z
N MET A 1 -38.45 -33.23 -3.10
CA MET A 1 -37.87 -31.88 -2.87
C MET A 1 -36.45 -32.08 -2.37
N THR A 2 -35.47 -31.87 -3.24
CA THR A 2 -34.05 -31.97 -2.92
C THR A 2 -33.64 -30.67 -2.22
N GLY A 3 -33.31 -30.74 -0.93
CA GLY A 3 -32.83 -29.59 -0.18
C GLY A 3 -31.45 -29.17 -0.69
N ASP A 4 -31.31 -27.90 -1.09
CA ASP A 4 -30.02 -27.35 -1.50
C ASP A 4 -29.03 -27.39 -0.34
N VAL A 5 -27.99 -28.22 -0.48
CA VAL A 5 -26.90 -28.31 0.50
C VAL A 5 -25.97 -27.11 0.30
N VAL A 6 -26.23 -26.04 1.04
CA VAL A 6 -25.41 -24.83 0.99
C VAL A 6 -24.13 -24.98 1.82
N ASN A 7 -22.99 -24.72 1.17
CA ASN A 7 -21.69 -24.78 1.84
C ASN A 7 -21.46 -23.52 2.70
N LEU A 8 -21.75 -23.63 4.00
CA LEU A 8 -21.59 -22.56 4.98
C LEU A 8 -20.16 -21.99 5.05
N ARG A 9 -19.13 -22.78 4.75
CA ARG A 9 -17.72 -22.30 4.73
C ARG A 9 -17.50 -21.32 3.58
N GLN A 10 -18.02 -21.62 2.39
CA GLN A 10 -17.91 -20.73 1.24
C GLN A 10 -18.70 -19.43 1.47
N PHE A 11 -19.90 -19.54 2.04
CA PHE A 11 -20.72 -18.38 2.40
C PHE A 11 -20.01 -17.46 3.39
N ARG A 12 -19.45 -18.02 4.48
CA ARG A 12 -18.66 -17.25 5.46
C ARG A 12 -17.44 -16.58 4.82
N LYS A 13 -16.76 -17.28 3.89
CA LYS A 13 -15.61 -16.73 3.16
C LYS A 13 -16.00 -15.56 2.25
N GLN A 14 -17.13 -15.66 1.55
CA GLN A 14 -17.65 -14.57 0.73
C GLN A 14 -18.04 -13.37 1.60
N LYS A 15 -18.74 -13.59 2.71
CA LYS A 15 -19.08 -12.53 3.67
C LYS A 15 -17.82 -11.80 4.17
N ALA A 16 -16.81 -12.55 4.62
CA ALA A 16 -15.54 -11.98 5.07
C ALA A 16 -14.79 -11.20 3.98
N ARG A 17 -14.93 -11.57 2.70
CA ARG A 17 -14.36 -10.80 1.57
C ARG A 17 -15.12 -9.50 1.36
N SER A 18 -16.45 -9.55 1.35
CA SER A 18 -17.29 -8.36 1.19
C SER A 18 -17.08 -7.35 2.33
N ASP A 19 -16.95 -7.81 3.57
CA ASP A 19 -16.69 -6.94 4.71
C ASP A 19 -15.33 -6.23 4.59
N LYS A 20 -14.30 -6.93 4.08
CA LYS A 20 -12.99 -6.33 3.79
C LYS A 20 -13.05 -5.30 2.66
N GLU A 21 -13.83 -5.55 1.62
CA GLU A 21 -14.02 -4.60 0.51
C GLU A 21 -14.69 -3.32 1.00
N LYS A 22 -15.75 -3.42 1.81
CA LYS A 22 -16.42 -2.26 2.43
C LYS A 22 -15.47 -1.45 3.31
N GLN A 23 -14.65 -2.13 4.12
CA GLN A 23 -13.67 -1.46 4.95
C GLN A 23 -12.58 -0.78 4.10
N ALA A 24 -12.17 -1.40 3.00
CA ALA A 24 -11.24 -0.78 2.06
C ALA A 24 -11.84 0.46 1.39
N GLU A 25 -13.12 0.43 1.02
CA GLU A 25 -13.85 1.58 0.49
C GLU A 25 -13.97 2.71 1.52
N GLN A 26 -14.36 2.40 2.76
CA GLN A 26 -14.38 3.38 3.85
C GLN A 26 -12.99 3.99 4.08
N ASN A 27 -11.93 3.19 4.01
CA ASN A 27 -10.56 3.69 4.16
C ASN A 27 -10.14 4.60 2.99
N ARG A 28 -10.61 4.33 1.76
CA ARG A 28 -10.40 5.23 0.60
C ARG A 28 -11.06 6.59 0.83
N LEU A 29 -12.30 6.58 1.34
CA LEU A 29 -13.04 7.81 1.65
C LEU A 29 -12.42 8.58 2.81
N THR A 30 -12.04 7.87 3.88
CA THR A 30 -11.61 8.48 5.16
C THR A 30 -10.16 8.96 5.11
N PHE A 31 -9.28 8.18 4.49
CA PHE A 31 -7.83 8.47 4.48
C PHE A 31 -7.32 8.97 3.13
N GLY A 32 -8.18 9.04 2.11
CA GLY A 32 -7.93 9.68 0.82
C GLY A 32 -6.88 9.02 -0.08
N ARG A 33 -6.14 8.01 0.40
CA ARG A 33 -5.16 7.26 -0.38
C ARG A 33 -5.21 5.77 -0.08
N THR A 34 -5.20 4.95 -1.12
CA THR A 34 -5.08 3.49 -0.97
C THR A 34 -3.69 3.09 -0.51
N LYS A 35 -3.55 1.87 0.03
CA LYS A 35 -2.23 1.32 0.37
C LYS A 35 -1.30 1.30 -0.86
N ALA A 36 -1.82 0.88 -2.01
CA ALA A 36 -1.05 0.82 -3.26
C ALA A 36 -0.54 2.20 -3.70
N GLU A 37 -1.35 3.26 -3.58
CA GLU A 37 -0.92 4.62 -3.87
C GLU A 37 0.16 5.10 -2.89
N LYS A 38 0.01 4.80 -1.59
CA LYS A 38 1.02 5.12 -0.58
C LYS A 38 2.35 4.42 -0.89
N ASP A 39 2.30 3.13 -1.20
CA ASP A 39 3.48 2.33 -1.51
C ASP A 39 4.18 2.85 -2.79
N LEU A 40 3.41 3.19 -3.83
CA LEU A 40 3.95 3.80 -5.05
C LEU A 40 4.63 5.14 -4.76
N THR A 41 3.98 6.01 -3.98
CA THR A 41 4.51 7.34 -3.63
C THR A 41 5.80 7.20 -2.83
N ASN A 42 5.83 6.26 -1.87
CA ASN A 42 7.02 5.97 -1.07
C ASN A 42 8.18 5.48 -1.95
N ALA A 43 7.92 4.54 -2.86
CA ALA A 43 8.94 4.04 -3.78
C ALA A 43 9.49 5.13 -4.72
N LEU A 44 8.63 6.03 -5.20
CA LEU A 44 9.05 7.18 -6.01
C LEU A 44 9.91 8.16 -5.21
N ASN A 45 9.52 8.46 -3.97
CA ASN A 45 10.28 9.33 -3.07
C ASN A 45 11.64 8.72 -2.71
N GLU A 46 11.68 7.42 -2.42
CA GLU A 46 12.92 6.70 -2.13
C GLU A 46 13.87 6.72 -3.33
N LYS A 47 13.35 6.46 -4.54
CA LYS A 47 14.13 6.56 -5.78
C LYS A 47 14.64 7.98 -6.01
N ALA A 48 13.83 9.00 -5.72
CA ALA A 48 14.25 10.39 -5.83
C ALA A 48 15.35 10.71 -4.81
N ALA A 49 15.21 10.27 -3.56
CA ALA A 49 16.21 10.45 -2.52
C ALA A 49 17.53 9.76 -2.88
N GLN A 50 17.49 8.51 -3.34
CA GLN A 50 18.67 7.77 -3.80
C GLN A 50 19.37 8.47 -4.97
N LYS A 51 18.62 9.00 -5.95
CA LYS A 51 19.21 9.78 -7.06
C LYS A 51 19.89 11.06 -6.58
N LEU A 52 19.27 11.77 -5.64
CA LEU A 52 19.87 12.97 -5.06
C LEU A 52 21.14 12.63 -4.30
N ASP A 53 21.13 11.53 -3.55
CA ASP A 53 22.29 11.06 -2.79
C ASP A 53 23.46 10.65 -3.70
N GLN A 54 23.18 9.91 -4.79
CA GLN A 54 24.19 9.58 -5.81
C GLN A 54 24.75 10.83 -6.52
N GLY A 55 23.95 11.88 -6.64
CA GLY A 55 24.35 13.14 -7.25
C GLY A 55 25.02 14.11 -6.27
N LYS A 56 25.08 13.79 -4.97
CA LYS A 56 25.85 14.60 -4.03
C LYS A 56 27.32 14.42 -4.33
N LEU A 57 27.95 15.47 -4.82
CA LEU A 57 29.37 15.64 -4.64
C LEU A 57 29.57 15.96 -3.15
N GLU A 58 30.24 15.07 -2.41
CA GLU A 58 30.85 15.45 -1.13
C GLU A 58 31.73 16.64 -1.43
N LYS A 59 31.27 17.83 -1.07
CA LYS A 59 32.11 19.01 -1.14
C LYS A 59 33.14 18.77 -0.05
N SER A 60 34.37 18.47 -0.46
CA SER A 60 35.54 18.46 0.41
C SER A 60 35.77 19.90 0.92
N ASP A 61 34.86 20.39 1.74
CA ASP A 61 35.01 21.64 2.48
C ASP A 61 35.82 21.29 3.74
N GLY A 62 37.13 21.14 3.55
CA GLY A 62 38.15 21.33 4.58
C GLY A 62 38.88 20.07 5.06
N ALA A 63 40.11 19.86 4.57
CA ALA A 63 41.30 19.54 5.37
C ALA A 63 42.51 19.26 4.46
N ASP A 64 43.03 20.30 3.79
CA ASP A 64 44.46 20.31 3.43
C ASP A 64 45.09 21.45 4.24
N GLU A 65 45.96 21.08 5.17
CA GLU A 65 47.00 21.93 5.78
C GLU A 65 47.96 22.47 4.72
#